data_AF-A0A1N6HZD0-F1
#
_entry.id   AF-A0A1N6HZD0-F1
#
_cell.length_a   1.000
_cell.length_b   1.000
_cell.length_c   1.000
_cell.angle_alpha   90.00
_cell.angle_beta   90.00
_cell.angle_gamma   90.00
#
_symmetry.space_group_name_H-M   'P 1'
#
loop_
_entity.id
_entity.type
_entity.pdbx_description
1 polymer ?
#
loop_
_entity_poly.entity_id
_entity_poly.type
_entity_poly.pdbx_seq_one_letter_code
_entity_poly.pdbx_strand_id
1 'polypeptide(L)'
;MTKPTKLQEKACERLADALLTITEAARLDGKGTFTASDLDEVALRLARASSAFDLDAIVAKALETRGRALGRRAGTAELLMLLEGDIKPLSMLLLSDDAFHERMNALDAELGEI
;
A
#
# COMPACT_ATOMS: atom_id res chain seq x y z
N MET A 1 -22.68 7.91 1.36
CA MET A 1 -21.68 8.37 0.37
C MET A 1 -22.14 7.96 -1.02
N THR A 2 -21.99 8.83 -2.01
CA THR A 2 -22.19 8.46 -3.43
C THR A 2 -21.06 7.55 -3.90
N LYS A 3 -21.38 6.55 -4.71
CA LYS A 3 -20.38 5.63 -5.28
C LYS A 3 -19.36 6.43 -6.13
N PRO A 4 -18.04 6.14 -6.02
CA PRO A 4 -17.04 6.76 -6.89
C PRO A 4 -17.35 6.55 -8.37
N THR A 5 -17.00 7.53 -9.19
CA THR A 5 -17.05 7.42 -10.66
C THR A 5 -15.89 6.56 -11.17
N LYS A 6 -16.04 6.00 -12.38
CA LYS A 6 -14.95 5.26 -13.06
C LYS A 6 -13.66 6.08 -13.19
N LEU A 7 -13.78 7.40 -13.39
CA LEU A 7 -12.63 8.29 -13.47
C LEU A 7 -11.94 8.47 -12.11
N GLN A 8 -12.70 8.53 -11.02
CA GLN A 8 -12.16 8.58 -9.67
C GLN A 8 -11.47 7.26 -9.30
N GLU A 9 -12.06 6.11 -9.64
CA GLU A 9 -11.42 4.79 -9.45
C GLU A 9 -10.07 4.71 -10.19
N LYS A 10 -10.04 5.15 -11.45
CA LYS A 10 -8.80 5.23 -12.22
C LYS A 10 -7.78 6.20 -11.63
N ALA A 11 -8.23 7.32 -11.05
CA ALA A 11 -7.34 8.24 -10.35
C ALA A 11 -6.72 7.57 -9.12
N CYS A 12 -7.51 6.84 -8.32
CA CYS A 12 -7.00 6.06 -7.20
C CYS A 12 -5.94 5.03 -7.64
N GLU A 13 -6.18 4.33 -8.73
CA GLU A 13 -5.19 3.42 -9.35
C GLU A 13 -3.89 4.13 -9.68
N ARG A 14 -3.93 5.31 -10.31
CA ARG A 14 -2.72 6.07 -10.65
C ARG A 14 -1.96 6.58 -9.43
N LEU A 15 -2.68 6.97 -8.38
CA LEU A 15 -2.05 7.41 -7.13
C LEU A 15 -1.39 6.23 -6.41
N ALA A 16 -2.02 5.06 -6.43
CA ALA A 16 -1.42 3.82 -5.92
C ALA A 16 -0.18 3.41 -6.72
N ASP A 17 -0.23 3.45 -8.06
CA ASP A 17 0.92 3.19 -8.94
C ASP A 17 2.10 4.14 -8.64
N ALA A 18 1.80 5.41 -8.36
CA ALA A 18 2.82 6.39 -8.02
C ALA A 18 3.52 6.06 -6.69
N LEU A 19 2.77 5.68 -5.65
CA LEU A 19 3.34 5.20 -4.39
C LEU A 19 4.24 3.98 -4.60
N LEU A 20 3.79 3.02 -5.41
CA LEU A 20 4.57 1.82 -5.71
C LEU A 20 5.87 2.17 -6.44
N THR A 21 5.80 3.03 -7.45
CA THR A 21 6.96 3.44 -8.23
C THR A 21 8.01 4.15 -7.37
N ILE A 22 7.58 5.07 -6.50
CA ILE A 22 8.47 5.83 -5.61
C ILE A 22 9.14 4.89 -4.60
N THR A 23 8.35 4.01 -3.98
CA THR A 23 8.89 3.08 -2.97
C THR A 23 9.77 2.00 -3.60
N GLU A 24 9.46 1.55 -4.82
CA GLU A 24 10.33 0.65 -5.58
C GLU A 24 11.67 1.31 -5.91
N ALA A 25 11.66 2.54 -6.41
CA ALA A 25 12.88 3.30 -6.66
C ALA A 25 13.72 3.45 -5.38
N ALA A 26 13.08 3.75 -4.23
CA ALA A 26 13.76 3.82 -2.94
C ALA A 26 14.39 2.48 -2.52
N ARG A 27 13.68 1.36 -2.70
CA ARG A 27 14.21 0.01 -2.41
C ARG A 27 15.38 -0.34 -3.31
N LEU A 28 15.28 -0.02 -4.60
CA LEU A 28 16.32 -0.29 -5.60
C LEU A 28 17.58 0.55 -5.38
N ASP A 29 17.46 1.81 -4.94
CA ASP A 29 18.63 2.64 -4.63
C ASP A 29 19.42 2.10 -3.43
N GLY A 30 18.73 1.49 -2.44
CA GLY A 30 19.36 0.73 -1.36
C GLY A 30 20.20 1.54 -0.37
N LYS A 31 20.30 2.87 -0.51
CA LYS A 31 21.11 3.74 0.37
C LYS A 31 20.43 4.11 1.69
N GLY A 32 19.15 3.76 1.87
CA GLY A 32 18.38 4.06 3.08
C GLY A 32 18.14 5.55 3.33
N THR A 33 18.35 6.40 2.32
CA THR A 33 18.13 7.85 2.41
C THR A 33 16.66 8.23 2.39
N PHE A 34 15.82 7.39 1.78
CA PHE A 34 14.37 7.57 1.75
C PHE A 34 13.74 6.82 2.93
N THR A 35 13.25 7.58 3.90
CA THR A 35 12.75 7.07 5.18
C THR A 35 11.23 6.91 5.19
N ALA A 36 10.70 6.31 6.26
CA ALA A 36 9.26 6.25 6.49
C ALA A 36 8.63 7.67 6.59
N SER A 37 9.35 8.65 7.13
CA SER A 37 8.88 10.04 7.22
C SER A 37 8.77 10.69 5.83
N ASP A 38 9.74 10.43 4.96
CA ASP A 38 9.70 10.92 3.57
C ASP A 38 8.52 10.30 2.81
N LEU A 39 8.24 9.02 3.06
CA LEU A 39 7.09 8.34 2.50
C LEU A 39 5.76 8.91 3.00
N ASP A 40 5.62 9.16 4.31
CA ASP A 40 4.43 9.80 4.90
C ASP A 40 4.14 11.15 4.22
N GLU A 41 5.19 11.94 4.00
CA GLU A 41 5.13 13.23 3.32
C GLU A 41 4.69 13.15 1.85
N VAL A 42 5.22 12.18 1.09
CA VAL A 42 4.83 11.93 -0.30
C VAL A 42 3.37 11.48 -0.35
N ALA A 43 2.99 10.52 0.50
CA ALA A 43 1.67 9.93 0.49
C ALA A 43 0.59 10.96 0.86
N LEU A 44 0.87 11.85 1.82
CA LEU A 44 -0.03 12.97 2.15
C LEU A 44 -0.24 13.92 0.97
N ARG A 45 0.82 14.22 0.19
CA ARG A 45 0.71 15.06 -1.00
C ARG A 45 -0.09 14.38 -2.11
N LEU A 46 0.08 13.07 -2.30
CA LEU A 46 -0.70 12.28 -3.27
C LEU A 46 -2.18 12.19 -2.89
N ALA A 47 -2.50 11.99 -1.60
CA ALA A 47 -3.89 11.94 -1.14
C ALA A 47 -4.64 13.24 -1.45
N ARG A 48 -3.97 14.40 -1.37
CA ARG A 48 -4.56 15.70 -1.73
C ARG A 48 -4.90 15.85 -3.22
N ALA A 49 -4.37 15.00 -4.09
CA ALA A 49 -4.70 15.00 -5.52
C ALA A 49 -6.08 14.35 -5.80
N SER A 50 -6.68 13.67 -4.83
CA SER A 50 -8.00 13.08 -4.93
C SER A 50 -8.96 13.73 -3.94
N SER A 51 -10.16 14.10 -4.41
CA SER A 51 -11.26 14.51 -3.53
C SER A 51 -12.17 13.34 -3.13
N ALA A 52 -11.97 12.16 -3.73
CA ALA A 52 -12.87 11.02 -3.61
C ALA A 52 -12.29 9.85 -2.80
N PHE A 53 -10.98 9.86 -2.58
CA PHE A 53 -10.26 8.79 -1.88
C PHE A 53 -9.29 9.43 -0.91
N ASP A 54 -9.32 8.96 0.33
CA ASP A 54 -8.36 9.30 1.35
C ASP A 54 -7.05 8.51 1.16
N LEU A 55 -6.09 8.80 2.04
CA LEU A 55 -4.80 8.12 2.04
C LEU A 55 -4.96 6.60 2.21
N ASP A 56 -5.82 6.16 3.12
CA ASP A 56 -5.99 4.75 3.44
C ASP A 56 -6.46 3.95 2.22
N ALA A 57 -7.44 4.47 1.47
CA ALA A 57 -7.89 3.82 0.24
C ALA A 57 -6.80 3.71 -0.83
N ILE A 58 -5.96 4.74 -0.96
CA ILE A 58 -4.85 4.75 -1.92
C ILE A 58 -3.77 3.74 -1.48
N VAL A 59 -3.41 3.72 -0.20
CA VAL A 59 -2.43 2.78 0.37
C VAL A 59 -2.91 1.34 0.23
N ALA A 60 -4.17 1.08 0.52
CA ALA A 60 -4.78 -0.24 0.36
C ALA A 60 -4.66 -0.75 -1.08
N LYS A 61 -5.00 0.11 -2.05
CA LYS A 61 -4.90 -0.21 -3.47
C LYS A 61 -3.45 -0.48 -3.88
N ALA A 62 -2.49 0.29 -3.35
CA ALA A 62 -1.07 0.06 -3.61
C ALA A 62 -0.62 -1.30 -3.07
N LEU A 63 -0.99 -1.64 -1.83
CA LEU A 63 -0.65 -2.92 -1.21
C LEU A 63 -1.29 -4.11 -1.95
N GLU A 64 -2.55 -3.98 -2.38
CA GLU A 64 -3.23 -5.01 -3.16
C GLU A 64 -2.54 -5.21 -4.52
N THR A 65 -2.17 -4.12 -5.20
CA THR A 65 -1.44 -4.19 -6.47
C THR A 65 -0.07 -4.84 -6.29
N ARG A 66 0.68 -4.50 -5.23
CA ARG A 66 1.95 -5.15 -4.91
C ARG A 66 1.77 -6.64 -4.60
N GLY A 67 0.80 -6.99 -3.77
CA GLY A 67 0.49 -8.37 -3.42
C GLY A 67 0.15 -9.20 -4.66
N ARG A 68 -0.64 -8.66 -5.59
CA ARG A 68 -0.95 -9.31 -6.87
C ARG A 68 0.30 -9.53 -7.74
N ALA A 69 1.18 -8.54 -7.82
CA ALA A 69 2.43 -8.67 -8.58
C ALA A 69 3.33 -9.79 -8.03
N LEU A 70 3.26 -10.04 -6.72
CA LEU A 70 3.96 -11.13 -6.03
C LEU A 70 3.18 -12.46 -6.00
N GLY A 71 2.11 -12.58 -6.80
CA GLY A 71 1.35 -13.83 -6.96
C GLY A 71 0.27 -14.08 -5.90
N ARG A 72 -0.06 -13.11 -5.05
CA ARG A 72 -1.13 -13.26 -4.05
C ARG A 72 -2.51 -12.91 -4.60
N ARG A 73 -3.52 -13.67 -4.18
CA ARG A 73 -4.95 -13.30 -4.31
C ARG A 73 -5.43 -12.75 -2.98
N ALA A 74 -5.12 -11.50 -2.67
CA ALA A 74 -5.68 -10.82 -1.50
C ALA A 74 -6.71 -9.77 -1.94
N GLY A 75 -7.82 -9.67 -1.22
CA GLY A 75 -8.75 -8.56 -1.34
C GLY A 75 -8.22 -7.34 -0.57
N THR A 76 -8.39 -6.15 -1.15
CA THR A 76 -7.96 -4.85 -0.59
C THR A 76 -8.39 -4.62 0.87
N ALA A 77 -9.51 -5.23 1.30
CA ALA A 77 -10.09 -5.10 2.63
C ALA A 77 -9.39 -5.97 3.69
N GLU A 78 -8.91 -7.17 3.33
CA GLU A 78 -8.14 -8.06 4.21
C GLU A 78 -6.76 -7.46 4.53
N LEU A 79 -6.16 -6.83 3.51
CA LEU A 79 -4.91 -6.08 3.61
C LEU A 79 -5.00 -4.80 4.46
N LEU A 80 -6.19 -4.24 4.61
CA LEU A 80 -6.44 -3.05 5.43
C LEU A 80 -6.74 -3.40 6.89
N MET A 81 -7.32 -4.58 7.17
CA MET A 81 -7.56 -5.04 8.55
C MET A 81 -6.25 -5.32 9.32
N LEU A 82 -5.12 -5.42 8.63
CA LEU A 82 -3.75 -5.45 9.16
C LEU A 82 -3.29 -4.19 9.92
N LEU A 83 -4.09 -3.11 9.90
CA LEU A 83 -3.79 -1.82 10.51
C LEU A 83 -3.63 -1.87 12.05
N GLU A 84 -3.95 -2.98 12.70
CA GLU A 84 -3.77 -3.18 14.15
C GLU A 84 -2.39 -3.75 14.54
N GLY A 85 -1.52 -4.06 13.56
CA GLY A 85 -0.15 -4.53 13.81
C GLY A 85 0.88 -3.40 14.01
N ASP A 86 2.07 -3.76 14.51
CA ASP A 86 3.16 -2.81 14.84
C ASP A 86 3.69 -1.98 13.66
N ILE A 87 3.42 -2.40 12.42
CA ILE A 87 3.88 -1.74 11.20
C ILE A 87 2.70 -1.08 10.49
N LYS A 88 2.77 0.25 10.33
CA LYS A 88 1.80 1.01 9.53
C LYS A 88 1.77 0.47 8.08
N PRO A 89 0.59 0.29 7.45
CA PRO A 89 0.50 -0.27 6.11
C PRO A 89 1.28 0.51 5.05
N LEU A 90 1.35 1.84 5.18
CA LEU A 90 2.17 2.66 4.29
C LEU A 90 3.66 2.28 4.36
N SER A 91 4.17 1.99 5.56
CA SER A 91 5.55 1.56 5.76
C SER A 91 5.85 0.17 5.19
N MET A 92 4.82 -0.69 5.02
CA MET A 92 4.99 -1.98 4.35
C MET A 92 5.45 -1.83 2.90
N LEU A 93 5.16 -0.70 2.25
CA LEU A 93 5.65 -0.42 0.91
C LEU A 93 7.18 -0.26 0.86
N LEU A 94 7.88 0.00 1.97
CA LEU A 94 9.35 0.07 1.98
C LEU A 94 10.03 -1.28 2.21
N LEU A 95 9.30 -2.29 2.67
CA LEU A 95 9.85 -3.63 2.88
C LEU A 95 10.39 -4.21 1.57
N SER A 96 11.46 -5.01 1.64
CA SER A 96 11.86 -5.87 0.52
C SER A 96 10.73 -6.81 0.12
N ASP A 97 10.81 -7.39 -1.09
CA ASP A 97 9.77 -8.32 -1.53
C ASP A 97 9.68 -9.56 -0.63
N ASP A 98 10.83 -10.07 -0.14
CA ASP A 98 10.89 -11.17 0.82
C ASP A 98 10.21 -10.80 2.14
N ALA A 99 10.58 -9.67 2.75
CA ALA A 99 10.02 -9.23 4.03
C ALA A 99 8.52 -8.88 3.92
N PHE A 100 8.10 -8.32 2.78
CA PHE A 100 6.69 -8.09 2.49
C PHE A 100 5.92 -9.42 2.38
N HIS A 101 6.49 -10.40 1.68
CA HIS A 101 5.90 -11.72 1.50
C HIS A 101 5.78 -12.48 2.83
N GLU A 102 6.82 -12.46 3.65
CA GLU A 102 6.82 -13.03 5.01
C GLU A 102 5.73 -12.41 5.88
N ARG A 103 5.64 -11.07 5.91
CA ARG A 103 4.63 -10.37 6.71
C ARG A 103 3.21 -10.72 6.28
N MET A 104 2.99 -10.82 4.97
CA MET A 104 1.70 -11.22 4.42
C MET A 104 1.37 -12.69 4.68
N ASN A 105 2.36 -13.60 4.71
CA ASN A 105 2.14 -14.99 5.10
C ASN A 105 1.80 -15.13 6.59
N ALA A 106 2.46 -14.34 7.45
CA ALA A 106 2.11 -14.28 8.86
C ALA A 106 0.65 -13.84 9.06
N LEU A 107 0.20 -12.83 8.30
CA LEU A 107 -1.20 -12.43 8.31
C LEU A 107 -2.14 -13.56 7.89
N ASP A 108 -1.86 -14.21 6.75
CA ASP A 108 -2.75 -15.26 6.24
C ASP A 108 -2.87 -16.42 7.24
N ALA A 109 -1.79 -16.72 7.98
CA ALA A 109 -1.82 -17.69 9.08
C ALA A 109 -2.68 -17.21 10.26
N GLU A 110 -2.50 -15.95 10.68
CA GLU A 110 -3.31 -15.33 11.75
C GLU A 110 -4.82 -15.34 11.40
N LEU A 111 -5.19 -15.10 10.13
CA LEU A 111 -6.58 -15.10 9.67
C LEU A 111 -7.14 -16.52 9.45
N GLY A 112 -6.31 -17.48 9.06
CA GLY A 112 -6.70 -18.88 8.85
C GLY A 112 -6.85 -19.69 10.14
N GLU A 113 -6.35 -19.17 11.26
CA GLU A 113 -6.54 -19.73 12.60
C GLU A 113 -7.83 -19.24 13.30
N ILE A 114 -8.64 -18.39 12.64
CA ILE A 114 -9.92 -17.85 13.14
C ILE A 114 -11.12 -18.60 12.55
#